data_AF-A0A5F2HW36-F1
#
_entry.id   AF-A0A5F2HW36-F1
#
_cell.length_a   1.000
_cell.length_b   1.000
_cell.length_c   1.000
_cell.angle_alpha   90.00
_cell.angle_beta   90.00
_cell.angle_gamma   90.00
#
_symmetry.space_group_name_H-M   'P 1'
#
loop_
_entity.id
_entity.type
_entity.pdbx_description
1 polymer ?
#
loop_
_entity_poly.entity_id
_entity_poly.type
_entity_poly.pdbx_seq_one_letter_code
_entity_poly.pdbx_strand_id
1 'polypeptide(L)'
;SQLAAGVVDQLRQFGETRRGWLGVRIQPVTDDIAESLGMATAKGALVAGVIKGGPVDNGSVQAGDVIIKFDGKDIHEMRDLPRVVAESPVGKAVDVVIVRKGVEQTVKVTLGRLEDGEKLASGEKGNTDQDNGDKAAPVSTASVLGMTIGELNEQTRQKFSIAADVS
;
A
#
# COMPACT_ATOMS: atom_id res chain seq x y z
N SER A 1 -7.84 -28.68 10.20
CA SER A 1 -6.97 -27.82 9.39
C SER A 1 -7.45 -27.74 7.95
N GLN A 2 -8.32 -26.78 7.63
CA GLN A 2 -8.88 -26.56 6.28
C GLN A 2 -8.14 -25.49 5.46
N LEU A 3 -7.16 -24.81 6.06
CA LEU A 3 -6.37 -23.74 5.41
C LEU A 3 -5.21 -24.27 4.56
N ALA A 4 -4.72 -25.49 4.85
CA ALA A 4 -3.54 -26.04 4.17
C ALA A 4 -3.83 -26.52 2.74
N ALA A 5 -5.08 -26.92 2.44
CA ALA A 5 -5.42 -27.49 1.13
C ALA A 5 -5.44 -26.43 0.01
N GLY A 6 -5.91 -25.21 0.29
CA GLY A 6 -5.98 -24.14 -0.71
C GLY A 6 -4.61 -23.63 -1.17
N VAL A 7 -3.61 -23.66 -0.28
CA VAL A 7 -2.24 -23.20 -0.57
C VAL A 7 -1.52 -24.14 -1.54
N VAL A 8 -1.76 -25.45 -1.44
CA VAL A 8 -1.09 -26.46 -2.28
C VAL A 8 -1.61 -26.46 -3.71
N ASP A 9 -2.89 -26.15 -3.92
CA ASP A 9 -3.50 -26.11 -5.25
C ASP A 9 -3.00 -24.91 -6.08
N GLN A 10 -2.85 -23.75 -5.42
CA GLN A 10 -2.29 -22.53 -6.05
C GLN A 10 -0.82 -22.70 -6.46
N LEU A 11 -0.02 -23.45 -5.68
CA LEU A 11 1.38 -23.73 -6.00
C LEU A 11 1.55 -24.65 -7.21
N ARG A 12 0.60 -25.57 -7.44
CA ARG A 12 0.66 -26.52 -8.58
C ARG A 12 0.26 -25.93 -9.93
N GLN A 13 -0.63 -24.93 -9.95
CA GLN A 13 -1.16 -24.41 -11.22
C GLN A 13 -0.37 -23.23 -11.80
N PHE A 14 0.29 -22.40 -10.99
CA PHE A 14 0.87 -21.13 -11.47
C PHE A 14 2.29 -20.83 -11.01
N GLY A 15 2.89 -21.63 -10.12
CA GLY A 15 4.29 -21.44 -9.69
C GLY A 15 4.56 -20.20 -8.81
N GLU A 16 3.56 -19.33 -8.58
CA GLU A 16 3.69 -18.08 -7.81
C GLU A 16 2.42 -17.79 -6.99
N THR A 17 2.57 -17.42 -5.71
CA THR A 17 1.44 -17.02 -4.85
C THR A 17 0.99 -15.60 -5.19
N ARG A 18 -0.02 -15.47 -6.05
CA ARG A 18 -0.59 -14.16 -6.41
C ARG A 18 -1.49 -13.64 -5.29
N ARG A 19 -0.96 -12.78 -4.43
CA ARG A 19 -1.73 -12.13 -3.35
C ARG A 19 -2.50 -10.93 -3.89
N GLY A 20 -3.78 -10.83 -3.52
CA GLY A 20 -4.61 -9.66 -3.76
C GLY A 20 -4.07 -8.42 -3.07
N TRP A 21 -4.20 -7.30 -3.77
CA TRP A 21 -3.91 -5.97 -3.24
C TRP A 21 -5.06 -5.02 -3.55
N LEU A 22 -5.56 -4.36 -2.50
CA LEU A 22 -6.68 -3.42 -2.58
C LEU A 22 -6.22 -1.97 -2.69
N GLY A 23 -4.99 -1.65 -2.27
CA GLY A 23 -4.45 -0.28 -2.36
C GLY A 23 -5.11 0.73 -1.42
N VAL A 24 -5.45 0.33 -0.20
CA VAL A 24 -6.06 1.23 0.81
C VAL A 24 -5.20 1.31 2.07
N ARG A 25 -5.27 2.45 2.75
CA ARG A 25 -4.81 2.62 4.12
C ARG A 25 -6.00 2.40 5.05
N ILE A 26 -5.88 1.44 5.95
CA ILE A 26 -6.96 1.08 6.88
C ILE A 26 -6.62 1.43 8.32
N GLN A 27 -7.66 1.67 9.10
CA GLN A 27 -7.62 1.94 10.53
C GLN A 27 -8.69 1.11 11.25
N PRO A 28 -8.48 0.80 12.55
CA PRO A 28 -9.51 0.16 13.35
C PRO A 28 -10.71 1.10 13.55
N VAL A 29 -11.91 0.55 13.55
CA VAL A 29 -13.13 1.28 13.92
C VAL A 29 -13.26 1.20 15.44
N THR A 30 -13.17 2.34 16.12
CA THR A 30 -13.50 2.46 17.54
C THR A 30 -14.97 2.85 17.71
N ASP A 31 -15.53 2.69 18.91
CA ASP A 31 -16.91 3.10 19.22
C ASP A 31 -17.19 4.58 18.87
N ASP A 32 -16.25 5.46 19.21
CA ASP A 32 -16.34 6.90 18.91
C ASP A 32 -16.41 7.20 17.39
N ILE A 33 -15.64 6.45 16.59
CA ILE A 33 -15.65 6.54 15.13
C ILE A 33 -16.98 6.00 14.59
N ALA A 34 -17.45 4.87 15.11
CA ALA A 34 -18.71 4.27 14.70
C ALA A 34 -19.90 5.20 14.97
N GLU A 35 -19.96 5.81 16.15
CA GLU A 35 -20.98 6.80 16.52
C GLU A 35 -20.92 8.02 15.59
N SER A 36 -19.72 8.56 15.34
CA SER A 36 -19.52 9.70 14.44
C SER A 36 -19.94 9.42 13.00
N LEU A 37 -19.87 8.15 12.56
CA LEU A 37 -20.25 7.70 11.22
C LEU A 37 -21.71 7.24 11.13
N GLY A 38 -22.46 7.27 12.25
CA GLY A 38 -23.85 6.82 12.31
C GLY A 38 -24.01 5.30 12.21
N MET A 39 -23.00 4.54 12.64
CA MET A 39 -23.02 3.09 12.66
C MET A 39 -23.55 2.56 14.00
N ALA A 40 -24.37 1.52 13.95
CA ALA A 40 -24.90 0.88 15.16
C ALA A 40 -23.86 0.04 15.91
N THR A 41 -22.70 -0.26 15.30
CA THR A 41 -21.67 -1.12 15.90
C THR A 41 -20.30 -0.74 15.35
N ALA A 42 -19.30 -0.68 16.24
CA ALA A 42 -17.89 -0.54 15.87
C ALA A 42 -17.33 -1.86 15.32
N LYS A 43 -17.59 -2.10 14.03
CA LYS A 43 -17.09 -3.27 13.32
C LYS A 43 -16.57 -2.92 11.94
N GLY A 44 -15.65 -3.73 11.45
CA GLY A 44 -15.07 -3.61 10.12
C GLY A 44 -13.73 -2.88 10.11
N ALA A 45 -13.37 -2.39 8.93
CA ALA A 45 -12.14 -1.65 8.70
C ALA A 45 -12.46 -0.26 8.13
N LEU A 46 -12.04 0.80 8.84
CA LEU A 46 -12.15 2.16 8.35
C LEU A 46 -11.09 2.40 7.27
N VAL A 47 -11.50 2.94 6.14
CA VAL A 47 -10.60 3.42 5.10
C VAL A 47 -10.13 4.82 5.45
N ALA A 48 -8.88 4.95 5.90
CA ALA A 48 -8.26 6.24 6.18
C ALA A 48 -7.82 6.97 4.90
N GLY A 49 -7.56 6.23 3.83
CA GLY A 49 -7.14 6.79 2.55
C GLY A 49 -6.96 5.73 1.47
N VAL A 50 -6.91 6.18 0.23
CA VAL A 50 -6.65 5.35 -0.95
C VAL A 50 -5.23 5.64 -1.44
N ILE A 51 -4.51 4.60 -1.86
CA ILE A 51 -3.19 4.73 -2.48
C ILE A 51 -3.39 5.12 -3.94
N LYS A 52 -2.76 6.22 -4.36
CA LYS A 52 -2.87 6.74 -5.73
C LYS A 52 -2.26 5.75 -6.73
N GLY A 53 -2.96 5.51 -7.84
CA GLY A 53 -2.59 4.46 -8.79
C GLY A 53 -2.88 3.03 -8.30
N GLY A 54 -3.53 2.88 -7.15
CA GLY A 54 -4.04 1.60 -6.66
C GLY A 54 -5.31 1.13 -7.39
N PRO A 55 -5.70 -0.14 -7.22
CA PRO A 55 -6.86 -0.72 -7.91
C PRO A 55 -8.20 -0.06 -7.58
N VAL A 56 -8.30 0.60 -6.41
CA VAL A 56 -9.49 1.34 -5.95
C VAL A 56 -9.42 2.84 -6.19
N ASP A 57 -8.35 3.34 -6.81
CA ASP A 57 -8.18 4.77 -7.17
C ASP A 57 -9.17 5.22 -8.27
N ASN A 58 -9.95 4.28 -8.81
CA ASN A 58 -11.08 4.55 -9.71
C ASN A 58 -12.30 5.17 -9.01
N GLY A 59 -12.26 5.35 -7.68
CA GLY A 59 -13.34 5.95 -6.90
C GLY A 59 -14.39 4.97 -6.37
N SER A 60 -14.20 3.65 -6.54
CA SER A 60 -15.08 2.64 -5.95
C SER A 60 -15.06 2.67 -4.41
N VAL A 61 -13.92 3.03 -3.82
CA VAL A 61 -13.73 3.16 -2.36
C VAL A 61 -13.11 4.52 -2.08
N GLN A 62 -13.52 5.16 -0.99
CA GLN A 62 -13.09 6.50 -0.58
C GLN A 62 -12.64 6.51 0.88
N ALA A 63 -11.86 7.54 1.23
CA ALA A 63 -11.54 7.82 2.62
C ALA A 63 -12.83 8.12 3.41
N GLY A 64 -12.96 7.53 4.59
CA GLY A 64 -14.16 7.61 5.44
C GLY A 64 -15.15 6.47 5.23
N ASP A 65 -14.91 5.55 4.29
CA ASP A 65 -15.71 4.34 4.14
C ASP A 65 -15.37 3.31 5.21
N VAL A 66 -16.36 2.58 5.71
CA VAL A 66 -16.14 1.42 6.58
C VAL A 66 -16.49 0.14 5.84
N ILE A 67 -15.50 -0.73 5.65
CA ILE A 67 -15.70 -2.02 4.99
C ILE A 67 -16.18 -3.03 6.03
N ILE A 68 -17.39 -3.54 5.83
CA ILE A 68 -18.04 -4.52 6.73
C ILE A 68 -18.11 -5.92 6.13
N LYS A 69 -18.05 -6.05 4.80
CA LYS A 69 -18.04 -7.34 4.11
C LYS A 69 -17.22 -7.25 2.82
N PHE A 70 -16.45 -8.29 2.56
CA PHE A 70 -15.58 -8.39 1.39
C PHE A 70 -15.67 -9.80 0.79
N ASP A 71 -16.01 -9.89 -0.50
CA ASP A 71 -16.14 -11.17 -1.22
C ASP A 71 -17.06 -12.18 -0.50
N GLY A 72 -18.16 -11.67 0.06
CA GLY A 72 -19.11 -12.47 0.85
C GLY A 72 -18.66 -12.82 2.28
N LYS A 73 -17.42 -12.49 2.69
CA LYS A 73 -16.91 -12.69 4.05
C LYS A 73 -17.15 -11.44 4.91
N ASP A 74 -17.74 -11.62 6.09
CA ASP A 74 -17.92 -10.53 7.07
C ASP A 74 -16.59 -10.13 7.72
N ILE A 75 -16.35 -8.82 7.77
CA ILE A 75 -15.17 -8.20 8.37
C ILE A 75 -15.59 -7.65 9.73
N HIS A 76 -15.14 -8.30 10.80
CA HIS A 76 -15.47 -7.89 12.17
C HIS A 76 -14.40 -6.93 12.69
N GLU A 77 -13.14 -7.25 12.43
CA GLU A 77 -11.99 -6.47 12.86
C GLU A 77 -11.16 -5.98 11.66
N MET A 78 -10.39 -4.91 11.87
CA MET A 78 -9.49 -4.37 10.86
C MET A 78 -8.49 -5.41 10.31
N ARG A 79 -8.12 -6.41 11.12
CA ARG A 79 -7.16 -7.47 10.74
C ARG A 79 -7.75 -8.52 9.79
N ASP A 80 -9.07 -8.65 9.73
CA ASP A 80 -9.74 -9.60 8.82
C ASP A 80 -9.59 -9.16 7.36
N LEU A 81 -9.74 -7.86 7.08
CA LEU A 81 -9.70 -7.33 5.72
C LEU A 81 -8.40 -7.68 4.97
N PRO A 82 -7.18 -7.37 5.46
CA PRO A 82 -5.95 -7.68 4.73
C PRO A 82 -5.77 -9.19 4.53
N ARG A 83 -6.26 -10.02 5.45
CA ARG A 83 -6.24 -11.48 5.30
C ARG A 83 -7.15 -11.93 4.16
N VAL A 84 -8.41 -11.47 4.16
CA VAL A 84 -9.39 -11.83 3.13
C VAL A 84 -8.93 -11.35 1.74
N VAL A 85 -8.40 -10.12 1.66
CA VAL A 85 -7.87 -9.55 0.42
C VAL A 85 -6.70 -10.38 -0.12
N ALA A 86 -5.78 -10.83 0.75
CA ALA A 86 -4.64 -11.64 0.34
C ALA A 86 -5.02 -13.06 -0.13
N GLU A 87 -6.09 -13.64 0.43
CA GLU A 87 -6.65 -14.94 0.02
C GLU A 87 -7.48 -14.86 -1.28
N SER A 88 -7.90 -13.66 -1.67
CA SER A 88 -8.79 -13.46 -2.82
C SER A 88 -8.01 -13.46 -4.15
N PRO A 89 -8.59 -14.02 -5.23
CA PRO A 89 -7.93 -14.07 -6.54
C PRO A 89 -7.76 -12.67 -7.16
N VAL A 90 -6.54 -12.37 -7.60
CA VAL A 90 -6.20 -11.12 -8.30
C VAL A 90 -6.89 -11.03 -9.67
N GLY A 91 -7.24 -9.81 -10.09
CA GLY A 91 -7.82 -9.55 -11.41
C GLY A 91 -9.30 -9.89 -11.57
N LYS A 92 -9.97 -10.41 -10.53
CA LYS A 92 -11.43 -10.58 -10.52
C LYS A 92 -12.11 -9.41 -9.82
N ALA A 93 -13.29 -9.05 -10.33
CA ALA A 93 -14.19 -8.12 -9.66
C ALA A 93 -14.83 -8.83 -8.47
N VAL A 94 -14.61 -8.30 -7.28
CA VAL A 94 -15.16 -8.78 -6.01
C VAL A 94 -16.19 -7.77 -5.49
N ASP A 95 -17.23 -8.28 -4.86
CA ASP A 95 -18.27 -7.46 -4.23
C ASP A 95 -17.82 -7.06 -2.82
N VAL A 96 -17.84 -5.76 -2.53
CA VAL A 96 -17.44 -5.17 -1.26
C VAL A 96 -18.61 -4.37 -0.71
N VAL A 97 -19.01 -4.64 0.52
CA VAL A 97 -20.03 -3.87 1.22
C VAL A 97 -19.35 -2.85 2.10
N ILE A 98 -19.62 -1.58 1.82
CA ILE A 98 -19.12 -0.42 2.54
C ILE A 98 -20.26 0.30 3.24
N VAL A 99 -19.95 0.96 4.35
CA VAL A 99 -20.84 1.91 5.01
C VAL A 99 -20.29 3.30 4.78
N ARG A 100 -21.08 4.17 4.15
CA ARG A 100 -20.74 5.56 3.88
C ARG A 100 -21.83 6.46 4.46
N LYS A 101 -21.47 7.30 5.44
CA LYS A 101 -22.42 8.18 6.15
C LYS A 101 -23.63 7.42 6.73
N GLY A 102 -23.37 6.26 7.34
CA GLY A 102 -24.40 5.39 7.92
C GLY A 102 -25.22 4.57 6.92
N VAL A 103 -24.95 4.67 5.61
CA VAL A 103 -25.68 3.92 4.58
C VAL A 103 -24.81 2.78 4.03
N GLU A 104 -25.35 1.56 4.04
CA GLU A 104 -24.72 0.39 3.43
C GLU A 104 -24.82 0.47 1.89
N GLN A 105 -23.68 0.32 1.22
CA GLN A 105 -23.56 0.31 -0.24
C GLN A 105 -22.70 -0.87 -0.67
N THR A 106 -23.11 -1.54 -1.74
CA THR A 106 -22.29 -2.61 -2.35
C THR A 106 -21.58 -2.04 -3.57
N VAL A 107 -20.26 -2.12 -3.56
CA VAL A 107 -19.39 -1.65 -4.65
C VAL A 107 -18.59 -2.83 -5.21
N LYS A 108 -18.43 -2.87 -6.53
CA LYS A 108 -17.55 -3.83 -7.19
C LYS A 108 -16.15 -3.26 -7.29
N VAL A 109 -15.17 -4.04 -6.84
CA VAL A 109 -13.76 -3.66 -6.86
C VAL A 109 -12.95 -4.74 -7.56
N THR A 110 -12.02 -4.34 -8.43
CA THR A 110 -11.10 -5.28 -9.07
C THR A 110 -9.79 -5.28 -8.29
N LEU A 111 -9.37 -6.44 -7.77
CA LEU A 111 -8.12 -6.55 -7.02
C LEU A 111 -6.90 -6.49 -7.94
N GLY A 112 -5.91 -5.68 -7.55
CA GLY A 112 -4.59 -5.65 -8.18
C GLY A 112 -3.68 -6.75 -7.64
N ARG A 113 -2.48 -6.88 -8.22
CA ARG A 113 -1.44 -7.76 -7.68
C ARG A 113 -0.59 -6.99 -6.68
N LEU A 114 -0.21 -7.64 -5.58
CA LEU A 114 0.62 -7.01 -4.55
C LEU A 114 1.99 -6.55 -5.06
N GLU A 115 2.58 -7.26 -6.03
CA GLU A 115 3.85 -6.88 -6.66
C GLU A 115 3.79 -5.48 -7.31
N ASP A 116 2.63 -5.12 -7.88
CA ASP A 116 2.39 -3.80 -8.45
C ASP A 116 2.24 -2.74 -7.33
N GLY A 117 1.68 -3.14 -6.18
CA GLY A 117 1.52 -2.30 -5.00
C GLY A 117 2.81 -2.01 -4.23
N GLU A 118 3.72 -2.97 -4.12
CA GLU A 118 5.04 -2.75 -3.50
C GLU A 118 5.88 -1.75 -4.29
N LYS A 119 5.75 -1.75 -5.63
CA LYS A 119 6.39 -0.75 -6.50
C LYS A 119 5.80 0.64 -6.31
N LEU A 120 4.48 0.75 -6.17
CA LEU A 120 3.79 2.02 -5.93
C LEU A 120 4.09 2.58 -4.52
N ALA A 121 4.07 1.74 -3.49
CA ALA A 121 4.42 2.14 -2.12
C ALA A 121 5.90 2.49 -1.95
N SER A 122 6.78 1.86 -2.73
CA SER A 122 8.21 2.21 -2.78
C SER A 122 8.49 3.45 -3.64
N GLY A 123 7.68 3.70 -4.67
CA GLY A 123 7.71 4.93 -5.49
C GLY A 123 7.19 6.16 -4.74
N GLU A 124 6.30 5.98 -3.76
CA GLU A 124 5.80 7.06 -2.90
C GLU A 124 6.81 7.50 -1.81
N LYS A 125 7.98 6.84 -1.71
CA LYS A 125 9.19 7.37 -1.05
C LYS A 125 10.17 8.03 -2.03
N GLY A 126 9.69 8.40 -3.22
CA GLY A 126 10.51 8.96 -4.30
C GLY A 126 9.93 10.19 -4.97
N ASN A 127 8.96 10.88 -4.36
CA ASN A 127 8.45 12.16 -4.89
C ASN A 127 8.48 13.26 -3.83
N THR A 128 9.70 13.58 -3.39
CA THR A 128 10.06 14.98 -3.14
C THR A 128 10.57 15.54 -4.47
N ASP A 129 9.66 15.87 -5.40
CA ASP A 129 9.97 16.85 -6.46
C ASP A 129 9.95 18.21 -5.72
N GLN A 130 11.06 18.90 -5.49
CA GLN A 130 12.03 19.38 -6.48
C GLN A 130 11.35 20.18 -7.61
N ASP A 131 10.82 21.34 -7.23
CA ASP A 131 11.11 22.56 -7.98
C ASP A 131 12.28 23.21 -7.23
N ASN A 132 13.54 23.03 -7.63
CA ASN A 132 14.13 23.67 -8.78
C ASN A 132 15.51 23.04 -9.08
N GLY A 133 15.82 22.77 -10.36
CA GLY A 133 17.18 22.68 -10.88
C GLY A 133 17.90 21.32 -10.92
N ASP A 134 18.17 20.88 -12.15
CA ASP A 134 19.36 20.14 -12.62
C ASP A 134 19.60 18.65 -12.25
N LYS A 135 19.20 17.77 -13.17
CA LYS A 135 20.04 16.76 -13.86
C LYS A 135 21.09 15.99 -13.03
N ALA A 136 20.87 14.70 -12.77
CA ALA A 136 21.86 13.61 -12.98
C ALA A 136 21.34 12.23 -12.54
N ALA A 137 21.77 11.20 -13.26
CA ALA A 137 21.47 9.77 -13.06
C ALA A 137 22.07 9.20 -11.75
N PRO A 138 21.53 8.09 -11.20
CA PRO A 138 22.02 7.52 -9.95
C PRO A 138 23.31 6.70 -10.16
N VAL A 139 24.40 7.10 -9.50
CA VAL A 139 25.61 6.28 -9.34
C VAL A 139 25.55 5.48 -8.05
N SER A 140 25.87 4.18 -8.14
CA SER A 140 25.85 3.23 -7.04
C SER A 140 27.03 3.45 -6.08
N THR A 141 26.74 3.78 -4.83
CA THR A 141 27.73 3.76 -3.73
C THR A 141 27.70 2.39 -3.05
N ALA A 142 28.64 1.53 -3.43
CA ALA A 142 28.97 0.31 -2.67
C ALA A 142 29.85 0.70 -1.48
N SER A 143 29.28 0.67 -0.28
CA SER A 143 30.02 0.87 0.97
C SER A 143 30.79 -0.40 1.35
N VAL A 144 32.12 -0.33 1.34
CA VAL A 144 32.99 -1.33 1.96
C VAL A 144 33.80 -0.65 3.06
N LEU A 145 33.65 -1.15 4.29
CA LEU A 145 34.44 -0.84 5.49
C LEU A 145 34.71 0.66 5.78
N GLY A 146 33.72 1.34 6.37
CA GLY A 146 33.95 2.52 7.22
C GLY A 146 34.62 3.76 6.58
N MET A 147 34.86 3.76 5.27
CA MET A 147 35.37 4.90 4.51
C MET A 147 34.33 5.27 3.44
N THR A 148 33.75 6.46 3.55
CA THR A 148 32.83 7.01 2.55
C THR A 148 33.65 7.60 1.40
N ILE A 149 33.70 6.92 0.26
CA ILE A 149 34.21 7.51 -0.98
C ILE A 149 33.02 8.19 -1.66
N GLY A 150 32.93 9.50 -1.49
CA GLY A 150 32.06 10.36 -2.30
C GLY A 150 32.92 11.10 -3.32
N GLU A 151 32.46 11.20 -4.57
CA GLU A 151 33.12 12.01 -5.58
C GLU A 151 33.25 13.46 -5.07
N LEU A 152 34.47 13.97 -5.09
CA LEU A 152 34.83 15.28 -4.56
C LEU A 152 34.27 16.39 -5.47
N ASN A 153 32.99 16.70 -5.32
CA ASN A 153 32.33 17.77 -6.04
C ASN A 153 32.66 19.15 -5.44
N GLU A 154 32.62 20.19 -6.28
CA GLU A 154 33.04 21.57 -5.98
C GLU A 154 32.42 22.13 -4.68
N GLN A 155 31.18 21.75 -4.38
CA GLN A 155 30.46 22.18 -3.19
C GLN A 155 31.06 21.63 -1.88
N THR A 156 31.61 20.41 -1.89
CA THR A 156 32.25 19.81 -0.72
C THR A 156 33.65 20.40 -0.51
N ARG A 157 34.34 20.75 -1.60
CA ARG A 157 35.68 21.34 -1.56
C ARG A 157 35.69 22.73 -0.90
N GLN A 158 34.65 23.53 -1.15
CA GLN A 158 34.49 24.86 -0.53
C GLN A 158 34.15 24.79 0.96
N LYS A 159 33.37 23.78 1.39
CA LYS A 159 32.96 23.62 2.81
C LYS A 159 34.10 23.18 3.73
N PHE A 160 35.10 22.49 3.19
CA PHE A 160 36.22 21.93 3.96
C PHE A 160 37.59 22.55 3.64
N SER A 161 37.65 23.63 2.84
CA SER A 161 38.88 24.39 2.51
C SER A 161 40.08 23.51 2.13
N ILE A 162 39.87 22.51 1.31
CA ILE A 162 40.92 21.57 0.88
C ILE A 162 41.67 22.17 -0.32
N ALA A 163 42.99 22.35 -0.19
CA ALA A 163 43.85 22.90 -1.24
C ALA A 163 43.87 22.00 -2.49
N ALA A 164 44.08 22.62 -3.66
CA ALA A 164 43.87 22.02 -4.98
C ALA A 164 44.85 20.90 -5.38
N ASP A 165 45.77 20.49 -4.51
CA ASP A 165 46.83 19.55 -4.88
C ASP A 165 46.79 18.30 -3.97
N VAL A 166 45.84 17.41 -4.26
CA VAL A 166 45.94 15.99 -3.91
C VAL A 166 45.24 15.23 -5.04
N SER A 167 46.02 14.61 -5.92
CA SER A 167 45.56 13.63 -6.92
C SER A 167 45.39 12.26 -6.30
#